data_AF-A0A7Y4Q917-F1
#
_entry.id   AF-A0A7Y4Q917-F1
#
_cell.length_a   1.000
_cell.length_b   1.000
_cell.length_c   1.000
_cell.angle_alpha   90.00
_cell.angle_beta   90.00
_cell.angle_gamma   90.00
#
_symmetry.space_group_name_H-M   'P 1'
#
loop_
_entity.id
_entity.type
_entity.pdbx_description
1 polymer ?
#
loop_
_entity_poly.entity_id
_entity_poly.type
_entity_poly.pdbx_seq_one_letter_code
_entity_poly.pdbx_strand_id
1 'polypeptide(L)'
;MKKRVVVGLSGGVDSSVAAYLLKEQGYEVIGMFMKNWHDDTVTISNECPWLDDSNDAMIVAQQLGIPFQTIDLSSEYKDRIVDYMFAEYKA
;
A
#
# COMPACT_ATOMS: atom_id res chain seq x y z
N MET A 1 26.66 -7.37 -5.27
CA MET A 1 25.55 -6.82 -4.47
C MET A 1 24.24 -7.16 -5.17
N LYS A 2 23.21 -7.60 -4.44
CA LYS A 2 21.85 -7.76 -5.00
C LYS A 2 21.25 -6.37 -5.22
N LYS A 3 20.52 -6.15 -6.31
CA LYS A 3 19.77 -4.91 -6.53
C LYS A 3 18.58 -4.88 -5.57
N ARG A 4 18.32 -3.73 -4.95
CA ARG A 4 17.21 -3.53 -4.02
C ARG A 4 15.97 -3.00 -4.73
N VAL A 5 14.81 -3.57 -4.43
CA VAL A 5 13.51 -3.16 -4.98
C VAL A 5 12.51 -3.00 -3.84
N VAL A 6 11.85 -1.84 -3.77
CA VAL A 6 10.72 -1.60 -2.88
C VAL A 6 9.44 -1.86 -3.68
N VAL A 7 8.62 -2.80 -3.23
CA VAL A 7 7.35 -3.17 -3.87
C VAL A 7 6.21 -2.60 -3.04
N GLY A 8 5.33 -1.83 -3.68
CA GLY A 8 4.05 -1.45 -3.09
C GLY A 8 3.20 -2.71 -2.91
N LEU A 9 3.05 -3.18 -1.67
CA LEU A 9 2.18 -4.29 -1.30
C LEU A 9 0.86 -3.72 -0.80
N SER A 10 -0.23 -3.97 -1.52
CA SER A 10 -1.56 -3.45 -1.19
C SER A 10 -2.45 -4.45 -0.45
N GLY A 11 -1.97 -5.68 -0.20
CA GLY A 11 -2.80 -6.81 0.23
C GLY A 11 -3.40 -7.61 -0.94
N GLY A 12 -3.34 -7.07 -2.15
CA GLY A 12 -3.83 -7.73 -3.36
C GLY A 12 -2.88 -8.79 -3.94
N VAL A 13 -3.45 -9.70 -4.74
CA VAL A 13 -2.73 -10.82 -5.39
C VAL A 13 -1.64 -10.32 -6.34
N ASP A 14 -1.89 -9.29 -7.15
CA ASP A 14 -0.94 -8.80 -8.15
C ASP A 14 0.37 -8.34 -7.51
N SER A 15 0.27 -7.51 -6.47
CA SER A 15 1.44 -7.02 -5.72
C SER A 15 2.21 -8.15 -5.02
N SER A 16 1.48 -9.16 -4.52
CA SER A 16 2.04 -10.33 -3.85
C SER A 16 2.85 -11.19 -4.81
N VAL A 17 2.29 -11.48 -5.99
CA VAL A 17 2.97 -12.24 -7.04
C VAL A 17 4.15 -11.45 -7.61
N ALA A 18 4.02 -10.13 -7.76
CA ALA A 18 5.15 -9.28 -8.19
C ALA A 18 6.33 -9.36 -7.19
N ALA A 19 6.07 -9.25 -5.88
CA ALA A 19 7.10 -9.38 -4.85
C ALA A 19 7.74 -10.79 -4.85
N TYR A 20 6.94 -11.84 -5.00
CA TYR A 20 7.41 -13.22 -5.13
C TYR A 20 8.35 -13.39 -6.33
N LEU A 21 7.94 -12.94 -7.52
CA LEU A 21 8.73 -13.06 -8.75
C LEU A 21 10.06 -12.29 -8.66
N LEU A 22 10.07 -11.11 -8.05
CA LEU A 22 11.30 -10.35 -7.82
C LEU A 22 12.24 -11.06 -6.84
N LYS A 23 11.69 -11.67 -5.79
CA LYS A 23 12.46 -12.48 -4.85
C LYS A 23 13.09 -13.70 -5.55
N GLU A 24 12.32 -14.42 -6.35
CA GLU A 24 12.80 -15.57 -7.14
C GLU A 24 13.91 -15.18 -8.14
N GLN A 25 13.83 -13.97 -8.70
CA GLN A 25 14.88 -13.42 -9.57
C GLN A 25 16.15 -12.97 -8.81
N GLY A 26 16.18 -13.10 -7.48
CA GLY A 26 17.35 -12.83 -6.65
C GLY A 26 17.51 -11.37 -6.21
N TYR A 27 16.49 -10.53 -6.36
CA TYR A 27 16.50 -9.16 -5.83
C TYR A 27 16.42 -9.14 -4.30
N GLU A 28 16.92 -8.05 -3.71
CA GLU A 28 16.61 -7.72 -2.31
C GLU A 28 15.29 -6.96 -2.29
N VAL A 29 14.20 -7.65 -1.96
CA VAL A 29 12.84 -7.10 -2.00
C VAL A 29 12.44 -6.59 -0.61
N ILE A 30 11.84 -5.40 -0.56
CA ILE A 30 11.20 -4.82 0.63
C ILE A 30 9.75 -4.51 0.27
N GLY A 31 8.81 -5.00 1.06
CA GLY A 31 7.39 -4.66 0.94
C GLY A 31 7.06 -3.34 1.62
N MET A 32 6.21 -2.53 1.00
CA MET A 32 5.73 -1.27 1.56
C MET A 32 4.22 -1.11 1.33
N PHE A 33 3.46 -0.88 2.40
CA PHE A 33 2.04 -0.53 2.32
C PHE A 33 1.87 0.98 2.44
N MET A 34 1.05 1.58 1.58
CA MET A 34 0.76 3.01 1.58
C MET A 34 -0.65 3.25 2.11
N LYS A 35 -0.76 3.87 3.28
CA LYS A 35 -2.02 4.35 3.84
C LYS A 35 -2.31 5.74 3.26
N ASN A 36 -3.08 5.77 2.16
CA ASN A 36 -3.37 6.99 1.41
C ASN A 36 -4.69 7.66 1.83
N TRP A 37 -5.59 6.95 2.51
CA TRP A 37 -6.87 7.49 2.92
C TRP A 37 -7.37 6.79 4.17
N HIS A 38 -7.82 7.57 5.15
CA HIS A 38 -8.39 7.06 6.40
C HIS A 38 -9.39 8.04 7.02
N ASP A 39 -10.18 8.73 6.19
CA ASP A 39 -11.14 9.70 6.70
C ASP A 39 -12.33 8.98 7.38
N ASP A 40 -12.26 8.91 8.72
CA ASP A 40 -13.27 8.31 9.59
C ASP A 40 -14.58 9.12 9.64
N THR A 41 -14.63 10.31 9.01
CA THR A 41 -15.81 11.20 9.04
C THR A 41 -16.79 10.98 7.89
N VAL A 42 -16.37 10.28 6.83
CA VAL A 42 -17.16 10.10 5.59
C VAL A 42 -17.58 8.66 5.36
N THR A 43 -17.06 7.71 6.14
CA THR A 43 -17.42 6.30 6.03
C THR A 43 -18.71 5.99 6.80
N ILE A 44 -19.70 5.43 6.09
CA ILE A 44 -21.01 5.01 6.66
C ILE A 44 -20.81 3.81 7.63
N SER A 45 -19.67 3.12 7.55
CA SER A 45 -19.24 2.11 8.50
C SER A 45 -17.99 2.59 9.27
N ASN A 46 -17.93 2.26 10.57
CA ASN A 46 -16.73 2.42 11.41
C ASN A 46 -15.62 1.40 11.04
N GLU A 47 -15.69 0.81 9.85
CA GLU A 47 -14.69 -0.13 9.38
C GLU A 47 -13.55 0.68 8.77
N CYS A 48 -12.32 0.31 9.10
CA CYS A 48 -11.10 0.87 8.52
C CYS A 48 -10.58 -0.13 7.47
N PRO A 49 -11.00 -0.07 6.19
CA PRO A 49 -10.68 -1.12 5.22
C PRO A 49 -9.17 -1.28 5.00
N TRP A 50 -8.43 -0.18 5.14
CA TRP A 50 -6.97 -0.17 5.00
C TRP A 50 -6.26 -1.04 6.05
N LEU A 51 -6.89 -1.30 7.20
CA LEU A 51 -6.29 -2.12 8.25
C LEU A 51 -6.22 -3.59 7.83
N ASP A 52 -7.31 -4.11 7.25
CA ASP A 52 -7.38 -5.48 6.76
C ASP A 52 -6.43 -5.68 5.58
N ASP A 53 -6.44 -4.75 4.62
CA ASP A 53 -5.50 -4.76 3.49
C ASP A 53 -4.03 -4.71 3.94
N SER A 54 -3.73 -3.88 4.96
CA SER A 54 -2.38 -3.81 5.54
C SER A 54 -1.99 -5.11 6.26
N ASN A 55 -2.94 -5.79 6.89
CA ASN A 55 -2.71 -7.09 7.54
C ASN A 55 -2.42 -8.17 6.49
N ASP A 56 -3.19 -8.21 5.40
CA ASP A 56 -2.95 -9.14 4.30
C ASP A 56 -1.57 -8.91 3.66
N ALA A 57 -1.20 -7.64 3.44
CA ALA A 57 0.13 -7.27 2.94
C ALA A 57 1.25 -7.73 3.89
N MET A 58 1.06 -7.59 5.20
CA MET A 58 2.00 -8.04 6.22
C MET A 58 2.15 -9.58 6.19
N ILE A 59 1.04 -10.32 6.11
CA ILE A 59 1.04 -11.80 6.03
C ILE A 59 1.79 -12.27 4.79
N VAL A 60 1.54 -11.64 3.63
CA VAL A 60 2.26 -11.94 2.39
C VAL A 60 3.76 -11.69 2.56
N ALA A 61 4.15 -10.53 3.11
CA ALA A 61 5.56 -10.22 3.32
C ALA A 61 6.23 -11.22 4.29
N GLN A 62 5.51 -11.67 5.33
CA GLN A 62 5.97 -12.69 6.25
C GLN A 62 6.16 -14.05 5.57
N GLN A 63 5.20 -14.50 4.76
CA GLN A 63 5.31 -15.74 3.99
C GLN A 63 6.47 -15.68 3.00
N LEU A 64 6.68 -14.53 2.37
CA LEU A 64 7.81 -14.28 1.48
C LEU A 64 9.12 -14.02 2.24
N GLY A 65 9.12 -13.90 3.57
CA GLY A 65 10.33 -13.62 4.36
C GLY A 65 11.04 -12.32 3.92
N ILE A 66 10.28 -11.29 3.56
CA ILE A 66 10.80 -9.97 3.16
C ILE A 66 10.47 -8.91 4.21
N PRO A 67 11.30 -7.87 4.40
CA PRO A 67 10.97 -6.75 5.28
C PRO A 67 9.69 -6.05 4.83
N PHE A 68 8.89 -5.58 5.78
CA PHE A 68 7.64 -4.88 5.52
C PHE A 68 7.58 -3.57 6.31
N GLN A 69 7.07 -2.51 5.69
CA GLN A 69 6.89 -1.20 6.29
C GLN A 69 5.55 -0.61 5.86
N THR A 70 4.96 0.21 6.72
CA THR A 70 3.78 1.00 6.39
C THR A 70 4.15 2.48 6.42
N ILE A 71 3.68 3.23 5.42
CA ILE A 71 3.83 4.68 5.36
C ILE A 71 2.46 5.35 5.28
N ASP A 72 2.26 6.40 6.06
CA ASP A 72 1.08 7.26 5.97
C ASP A 72 1.37 8.37 4.96
N LEU A 73 0.54 8.44 3.91
CA LEU A 73 0.59 9.44 2.84
C LEU A 73 -0.78 10.11 2.67
N SER A 74 -1.62 10.06 3.70
CA SER A 74 -2.98 10.58 3.66
C SER A 74 -3.03 12.08 3.42
N SER A 75 -2.11 12.84 3.99
CA SER A 75 -1.94 14.28 3.74
C SER A 75 -1.65 14.57 2.27
N GLU A 76 -0.64 13.91 1.72
CA GLU A 76 -0.18 14.13 0.35
C GLU A 76 -1.22 13.71 -0.67
N TYR A 77 -1.93 12.61 -0.39
CA TYR A 77 -3.01 12.11 -1.23
C TYR A 77 -4.21 13.06 -1.20
N LYS A 78 -4.58 13.59 -0.03
CA LYS A 78 -5.65 14.58 0.09
C LYS A 78 -5.34 15.83 -0.74
N ASP A 79 -4.18 16.44 -0.51
CA ASP A 79 -3.82 17.72 -1.14
C ASP A 79 -3.69 17.59 -2.67
N ARG A 80 -3.13 16.48 -3.16
CA ARG A 80 -2.79 16.33 -4.58
C ARG A 80 -3.87 15.66 -5.41
N ILE A 81 -4.67 14.78 -4.82
CA ILE A 81 -5.62 13.94 -5.54
C ILE A 81 -7.05 14.33 -5.18
N VAL A 82 -7.38 14.35 -3.89
CA VAL A 82 -8.77 14.55 -3.44
C VAL A 82 -9.22 16.00 -3.64
N ASP A 83 -8.42 16.97 -3.22
CA ASP A 83 -8.77 18.39 -3.37
C ASP A 83 -8.83 18.79 -4.84
N TYR A 84 -7.92 18.27 -5.66
CA TYR A 84 -7.97 18.39 -7.12
C TYR A 84 -9.27 17.80 -7.70
N MET A 85 -9.61 16.56 -7.33
CA MET A 85 -10.82 15.91 -7.79
C MET A 85 -12.08 16.73 -7.48
N PHE A 86 -12.20 17.25 -6.24
CA PHE A 86 -13.33 18.10 -5.87
C PHE A 86 -13.37 19.44 -6.61
N ALA A 87 -12.21 20.03 -6.92
CA ALA A 87 -12.14 21.25 -7.72
C ALA A 87 -12.66 21.01 -9.14
N GLU A 88 -12.24 19.91 -9.78
CA GLU A 88 -12.67 19.55 -11.14
C GLU A 88 -14.18 19.26 -11.21
N TYR A 89 -14.77 18.60 -10.22
CA TYR A 89 -16.22 18.36 -10.19
C TYR A 89 -17.07 19.63 -9.98
N LYS A 90 -16.48 20.73 -9.49
CA LYS A 90 -17.18 22.01 -9.27
C LYS A 90 -17.13 22.95 -10.48
N ALA A 91 -16.25 22.69 -11.44
CA ALA A 91 -16.07 23.48 -12.66
C ALA A 91 -17.17 23.22 -13.69
#